data_AF-A0A498FDM2-F1
#
_entry.id   AF-A0A498FDM2-F1
#
_cell.length_a   1.000
_cell.length_b   1.000
_cell.length_c   1.000
_cell.angle_alpha   90.00
_cell.angle_beta   90.00
_cell.angle_gamma   90.00
#
_symmetry.space_group_name_H-M   'P 1'
#
loop_
_entity.id
_entity.type
_entity.pdbx_description
1 polymer ?
#
loop_
_entity_poly.entity_id
_entity_poly.type
_entity_poly.pdbx_seq_one_letter_code
_entity_poly.pdbx_strand_id
1 'polypeptide(L)'
;KRVVVKIPQFTGTDERSVPYQSITSADLDAGSGGKRISLQTPGQTYHIQADFPGKPEVREMTRFIREQIAGDTTTATSTASTETDPLEQLEKLGELRDNGVLSEEEFEEKKADLLDEI
;
A
#
# COMPACT_ATOMS: atom_id res chain seq x y z
N LYS A 1 4.15 0.39 11.52
CA LYS A 1 3.01 1.04 12.25
C LYS A 1 1.74 0.15 12.14
N ARG A 2 0.52 0.55 12.58
CA ARG A 2 -0.68 -0.34 12.55
C ARG A 2 -2.01 0.38 12.30
N VAL A 3 -3.00 -0.33 11.73
CA VAL A 3 -4.42 0.05 11.70
C VAL A 3 -5.09 -0.42 12.99
N VAL A 4 -5.81 0.47 13.67
CA VAL A 4 -6.64 0.11 14.84
C VAL A 4 -8.10 0.35 14.50
N VAL A 5 -8.92 -0.69 14.68
CA VAL A 5 -10.36 -0.66 14.50
C VAL A 5 -10.99 -0.74 15.87
N LYS A 6 -11.72 0.31 16.25
CA LYS A 6 -12.36 0.41 17.56
C LYS A 6 -13.86 0.45 17.38
N ILE A 7 -14.55 -0.60 17.83
CA ILE A 7 -16.00 -0.73 17.72
C ILE A 7 -16.61 -0.67 19.13
N PRO A 8 -17.28 0.43 19.51
CA PRO A 8 -17.96 0.51 20.79
C PRO A 8 -19.13 -0.49 20.81
N GLN A 9 -19.21 -1.28 21.88
CA GLN A 9 -20.26 -2.25 22.15
C GLN A 9 -20.99 -1.86 23.44
N PHE A 10 -22.22 -2.34 23.62
CA PHE A 10 -23.01 -2.02 24.82
C PHE A 10 -22.31 -2.43 26.14
N THR A 11 -21.46 -3.45 26.10
CA THR A 11 -20.74 -3.98 27.26
C THR A 11 -19.23 -3.67 27.27
N GLY A 12 -18.72 -2.87 26.33
CA GLY A 12 -17.28 -2.59 26.23
C GLY A 12 -16.84 -2.01 24.89
N THR A 13 -15.59 -2.25 24.51
CA THR A 13 -15.07 -1.87 23.20
C THR A 13 -14.37 -3.07 22.59
N ASP A 14 -14.83 -3.50 21.41
CA ASP A 14 -14.06 -4.44 20.60
C ASP A 14 -12.97 -3.65 19.87
N GLU A 15 -11.71 -3.95 20.19
CA GLU A 15 -10.55 -3.31 19.58
C GLU A 15 -9.76 -4.36 18.80
N ARG A 16 -9.54 -4.09 17.51
CA ARG A 16 -8.69 -4.92 16.65
C ARG A 16 -7.54 -4.09 16.13
N SER A 17 -6.35 -4.68 16.18
CA SER A 17 -5.12 -4.04 15.75
C SER A 17 -4.47 -4.89 14.66
N VAL A 18 -4.32 -4.34 13.46
CA VAL A 18 -3.70 -4.99 12.30
C VAL A 18 -2.43 -4.23 11.90
N PRO A 19 -1.23 -4.81 12.07
CA PRO A 19 0.02 -4.18 11.64
C PRO A 19 0.02 -3.91 10.13
N TYR A 20 0.51 -2.75 9.68
CA TYR A 20 0.55 -2.45 8.23
C TYR A 20 1.35 -3.49 7.45
N GLN A 21 2.42 -4.00 8.04
CA GLN A 21 3.30 -5.04 7.49
C GLN A 21 2.59 -6.38 7.23
N SER A 22 1.47 -6.62 7.93
CA SER A 22 0.67 -7.82 7.73
C SER A 22 -0.43 -7.65 6.67
N ILE A 23 -0.63 -6.42 6.18
CA ILE A 23 -1.67 -6.09 5.22
C ILE A 23 -1.08 -6.13 3.81
N THR A 24 -1.60 -7.01 2.97
CA THR A 24 -1.19 -7.16 1.56
C THR A 24 -1.94 -6.19 0.66
N SER A 25 -3.21 -5.92 0.97
CA SER A 25 -4.02 -4.93 0.25
C SER A 25 -5.10 -4.31 1.15
N ALA A 26 -5.59 -3.14 0.74
CA ALA A 26 -6.76 -2.52 1.33
C ALA A 26 -7.73 -2.12 0.22
N ASP A 27 -8.98 -2.55 0.30
CA ASP A 27 -10.01 -2.34 -0.71
C ASP A 27 -11.24 -1.64 -0.12
N LEU A 28 -11.94 -0.87 -0.95
CA LEU A 28 -13.13 -0.13 -0.55
C LEU A 28 -14.32 -0.48 -1.44
N ASP A 29 -15.35 -1.03 -0.82
CA ASP A 29 -16.69 -1.13 -1.40
C ASP A 29 -17.55 0.02 -0.87
N ALA A 30 -17.88 0.99 -1.72
CA ALA A 30 -18.74 2.14 -1.38
C ALA A 30 -20.02 2.19 -2.25
N GLY A 31 -20.63 1.02 -2.45
CA GLY A 31 -21.83 0.82 -3.25
C GLY A 31 -23.14 1.16 -2.53
N SER A 32 -24.24 0.64 -3.04
CA SER A 32 -25.60 0.84 -2.50
C SER A 32 -25.84 0.13 -1.17
N GLY A 33 -25.04 -0.90 -0.84
CA GLY A 33 -25.15 -1.73 0.36
C GLY A 33 -24.33 -1.23 1.56
N GLY A 34 -23.85 0.01 1.54
CA GLY A 34 -23.02 0.58 2.59
C GLY A 34 -21.56 0.79 2.17
N LYS A 35 -20.73 1.18 3.14
CA LYS A 35 -19.29 1.42 2.95
C LYS A 35 -18.54 0.36 3.73
N ARG A 36 -17.65 -0.38 3.07
CA ARG A 36 -16.86 -1.46 3.68
C ARG A 36 -15.41 -1.33 3.25
N ILE A 37 -14.51 -1.27 4.24
CA ILE A 37 -13.07 -1.40 4.02
C ILE A 37 -12.70 -2.87 4.23
N SER A 38 -12.01 -3.47 3.28
CA SER A 38 -11.51 -4.83 3.35
C SER A 38 -9.98 -4.80 3.42
N LEU A 39 -9.39 -5.36 4.48
CA LEU A 39 -7.94 -5.49 4.61
C LEU A 39 -7.55 -6.95 4.36
N GLN A 40 -6.80 -7.21 3.31
CA GLN A 40 -6.27 -8.53 3.04
C GLN A 40 -4.98 -8.75 3.83
N THR A 41 -4.88 -9.91 4.46
CA THR A 41 -3.66 -10.41 5.10
C THR A 41 -3.43 -11.86 4.65
N PRO A 42 -2.22 -12.43 4.77
CA PRO A 42 -1.95 -13.79 4.32
C PRO A 42 -2.85 -14.87 4.95
N GLY A 43 -3.33 -14.64 6.17
CA GLY A 43 -4.17 -15.61 6.90
C GLY A 43 -5.66 -15.32 6.89
N GLN A 44 -6.08 -14.06 6.71
CA GLN A 44 -7.49 -13.68 6.78
C GLN A 44 -7.78 -12.32 6.13
N THR A 45 -9.04 -12.10 5.76
CA THR A 45 -9.53 -10.79 5.31
C THR A 45 -10.37 -10.14 6.40
N TYR A 46 -9.96 -8.95 6.83
CA TYR A 46 -10.72 -8.16 7.79
C TYR A 46 -11.74 -7.29 7.04
N HIS A 47 -13.00 -7.44 7.39
CA HIS A 47 -14.08 -6.63 6.84
C HIS A 47 -14.56 -5.62 7.88
N ILE A 48 -14.43 -4.34 7.57
CA ILE A 48 -14.76 -3.23 8.46
C ILE A 48 -15.91 -2.46 7.82
N GLN A 49 -17.11 -2.59 8.39
CA GLN A 49 -18.25 -1.77 7.98
C GLN A 49 -18.10 -0.37 8.57
N ALA A 50 -18.30 0.63 7.72
CA ALA A 50 -18.16 2.03 8.07
C ALA A 50 -19.52 2.71 7.89
N ASP A 51 -20.35 2.72 8.94
CA ASP A 51 -21.70 3.28 8.85
C ASP A 51 -21.69 4.81 8.87
N PHE A 52 -20.96 5.37 9.85
CA PHE A 52 -20.93 6.80 10.15
C PHE A 52 -20.10 7.68 9.19
N PRO A 53 -18.81 7.40 8.90
CA PRO A 53 -18.02 8.27 8.03
C PRO A 53 -18.60 8.28 6.61
N GLY A 54 -18.59 9.42 5.95
CA GLY A 54 -19.10 9.56 4.58
C GLY A 54 -18.24 8.82 3.56
N LYS A 55 -18.73 8.73 2.32
CA LYS A 55 -17.97 8.13 1.21
C LYS A 55 -16.60 8.78 1.00
N PRO A 56 -16.42 10.13 1.03
CA PRO A 56 -15.10 10.72 0.84
C PRO A 56 -14.14 10.37 1.97
N GLU A 57 -14.59 10.37 3.22
CA GLU A 57 -13.75 10.04 4.38
C GLU A 57 -13.28 8.58 4.32
N VAL A 58 -14.16 7.64 3.98
CA VAL A 58 -13.78 6.22 3.85
C VAL A 58 -12.80 5.99 2.69
N ARG A 59 -12.92 6.76 1.61
CA ARG A 59 -11.96 6.77 0.50
C ARG A 59 -10.59 7.27 0.96
N GLU A 60 -10.54 8.38 1.69
CA GLU A 60 -9.29 8.91 2.24
C GLU A 60 -8.65 7.95 3.23
N MET A 61 -9.43 7.32 4.11
CA MET A 61 -8.92 6.29 5.03
C MET A 61 -8.29 5.12 4.27
N THR A 62 -8.95 4.62 3.22
CA THR A 62 -8.43 3.52 2.40
C THR A 62 -7.16 3.94 1.67
N ARG A 63 -7.13 5.15 1.11
CA ARG A 63 -5.95 5.73 0.46
C ARG A 63 -4.77 5.84 1.43
N PHE A 64 -5.00 6.39 2.62
CA PHE A 64 -3.98 6.53 3.65
C PHE A 64 -3.43 5.16 4.11
N ILE A 65 -4.29 4.15 4.26
CA ILE A 65 -3.86 2.79 4.59
C ILE A 65 -2.96 2.24 3.48
N ARG A 66 -3.33 2.40 2.20
CA ARG A 66 -2.50 1.99 1.06
C ARG A 66 -1.14 2.71 1.04
N GLU A 67 -1.13 4.01 1.31
CA GLU A 67 0.11 4.79 1.42
C GLU A 67 0.99 4.32 2.58
N GLN A 68 0.42 3.94 3.72
CA GLN A 68 1.20 3.38 4.81
C GLN A 68 1.70 1.97 4.52
N ILE A 69 0.94 1.13 3.80
CA ILE A 69 1.42 -0.17 3.33
C ILE A 69 2.61 0.05 2.39
N ALA A 70 2.45 0.93 1.38
CA ALA A 70 3.47 1.28 0.40
C ALA A 70 4.72 1.92 1.07
N GLY A 71 4.51 2.78 2.06
CA GLY A 71 5.58 3.45 2.81
C GLY A 71 6.27 2.57 3.86
N ASP A 72 5.59 1.57 4.45
CA ASP A 72 6.22 0.52 5.28
C ASP A 72 6.91 -0.54 4.39
N THR A 73 6.54 -0.72 3.10
CA THR A 73 7.32 -1.56 2.15
C THR A 73 8.70 -0.99 1.83
N THR A 74 8.97 0.28 2.13
CA THR A 74 10.35 0.83 2.14
C THR A 74 11.12 0.42 3.41
N THR A 75 10.57 -0.42 4.29
CA THR A 75 11.25 -0.84 5.54
C THR A 75 11.04 -2.31 5.91
N ALA A 76 10.28 -3.08 5.12
CA ALA A 76 10.08 -4.53 5.34
C ALA A 76 10.70 -5.43 4.25
N THR A 77 11.58 -4.88 3.41
CA THR A 77 12.62 -5.63 2.69
C THR A 77 13.96 -4.95 2.96
N SER A 78 14.45 -5.08 4.19
CA SER A 78 15.81 -4.67 4.56
C SER A 78 16.25 -5.42 5.81
N THR A 79 16.51 -6.71 5.61
CA THR A 79 17.71 -7.33 6.19
C THR A 79 18.59 -7.75 5.02
N ALA A 80 19.10 -6.76 4.29
CA ALA A 80 20.34 -6.85 3.52
C ALA A 80 20.65 -5.44 3.02
N SER A 81 21.67 -4.85 3.61
CA SER A 81 22.66 -4.04 2.92
C SER A 81 22.21 -2.79 2.16
N THR A 82 22.69 -1.69 2.69
CA THR A 82 22.82 -0.34 2.14
C THR A 82 23.60 -0.27 0.82
N GLU A 83 23.09 -0.77 -0.29
CA GLU A 83 23.43 -0.29 -1.64
C GLU A 83 22.21 -0.54 -2.52
N THR A 84 21.60 0.52 -3.07
CA THR A 84 20.50 0.38 -4.01
C THR A 84 21.08 -0.22 -5.28
N ASP A 85 21.05 -1.55 -5.36
CA ASP A 85 21.64 -2.32 -6.45
C ASP A 85 21.12 -1.74 -7.77
N PRO A 86 21.98 -1.17 -8.62
CA PRO A 86 21.59 -0.54 -9.88
C PRO A 86 20.75 -1.48 -10.78
N LEU A 87 20.85 -2.80 -10.58
CA LEU A 87 19.94 -3.78 -11.20
C LEU A 87 18.46 -3.61 -10.79
N GLU A 88 18.17 -3.37 -9.51
CA GLU A 88 16.78 -3.14 -9.07
C GLU A 88 16.23 -1.81 -9.59
N GLN A 89 17.11 -0.81 -9.79
CA GLN A 89 16.73 0.47 -10.38
C GLN A 89 16.39 0.30 -11.87
N LEU A 90 17.13 -0.54 -12.59
CA LEU A 90 16.87 -0.89 -13.98
C LEU A 90 15.53 -1.62 -14.17
N GLU A 91 15.16 -2.54 -13.26
CA GLU A 91 13.85 -3.21 -13.31
C GLU A 91 12.68 -2.21 -13.17
N LYS A 92 12.75 -1.30 -12.19
CA LYS A 92 11.73 -0.25 -11.99
C LYS A 92 11.64 0.70 -13.18
N LEU A 93 12.75 0.99 -13.85
CA LEU A 93 12.79 1.85 -15.03
C LEU A 93 12.06 1.19 -16.23
N GLY A 94 12.22 -0.13 -16.39
CA GLY A 94 11.50 -0.92 -17.39
C GLY A 94 9.99 -0.89 -17.17
N GLU A 95 9.54 -1.08 -15.93
CA GLU A 95 8.13 -0.99 -15.59
C GLU A 95 7.53 0.39 -15.89
N LEU A 96 8.26 1.48 -15.66
CA LEU A 96 7.78 2.83 -15.95
C LEU A 96 7.64 3.11 -17.46
N ARG A 97 8.53 2.56 -18.29
CA ARG A 97 8.39 2.59 -19.76
C ARG A 97 7.20 1.78 -20.23
N ASP A 98 7.04 0.55 -19.71
CA ASP A 98 5.96 -0.36 -20.11
C ASP A 98 4.57 0.19 -19.75
N ASN A 99 4.49 0.97 -18.67
CA ASN A 99 3.28 1.69 -18.28
C ASN A 99 3.07 3.01 -19.05
N GLY A 100 3.94 3.35 -20.01
CA GLY A 100 3.87 4.58 -20.81
C GLY A 100 4.08 5.86 -20.00
N VAL A 101 4.70 5.76 -18.82
CA VAL A 101 5.00 6.90 -17.94
C VAL A 101 6.27 7.62 -18.40
N LEU A 102 7.20 6.88 -18.99
CA LEU A 102 8.42 7.41 -19.59
C LEU A 102 8.37 7.24 -21.11
N SER A 103 8.87 8.24 -21.82
CA SER A 103 9.17 8.11 -23.25
C SER A 103 10.40 7.20 -23.47
N GLU A 104 10.54 6.63 -24.67
CA GLU A 104 11.69 5.76 -25.01
C GLU A 104 13.02 6.50 -24.83
N GLU A 105 13.04 7.79 -25.15
CA GLU A 105 14.21 8.67 -25.03
C GLU A 105 14.62 8.88 -23.56
N GLU A 106 13.65 9.14 -22.66
CA GLU A 106 13.90 9.29 -21.23
C GLU A 106 14.29 7.96 -20.55
N PHE A 107 13.82 6.84 -21.08
CA PHE A 107 14.20 5.51 -20.62
C PHE A 107 15.66 5.20 -20.98
N GLU A 108 16.08 5.45 -22.22
CA GLU A 108 17.45 5.16 -22.67
C GLU A 108 18.50 5.99 -21.92
N GLU A 109 18.23 7.29 -21.68
CA GLU A 109 19.16 8.17 -20.96
C GLU A 109 19.41 7.66 -19.53
N LYS A 110 18.33 7.39 -18.77
CA LYS A 110 18.47 6.92 -17.39
C LYS A 110 18.97 5.48 -17.26
N LYS A 111 18.70 4.65 -18.27
CA LYS A 111 19.26 3.29 -18.34
C LYS A 111 20.78 3.33 -18.53
N ALA A 112 21.28 4.25 -19.35
CA ALA A 112 22.71 4.43 -19.56
C ALA A 112 23.40 4.90 -18.27
N ASP A 113 22.87 5.93 -17.60
CA ASP A 113 23.38 6.41 -16.30
C ASP A 113 23.45 5.29 -15.26
N LEU A 114 22.39 4.47 -15.13
CA LEU A 114 22.36 3.35 -14.18
C LEU A 114 23.30 2.20 -14.55
N LEU A 115 23.61 2.03 -15.83
CA LEU A 115 24.59 1.04 -16.28
C LEU A 115 26.04 1.51 -16.08
N ASP A 116 26.30 2.81 -16.09
CA ASP A 116 27.61 3.39 -15.78
C ASP A 116 27.94 3.33 -14.26
N GLU A 117 26.92 3.23 -13.40
CA GLU A 117 27.08 2.99 -11.95
C GLU A 117 27.37 1.52 -11.58
N ILE A 118 27.41 0.59 -12.55
CA ILE A 118 27.71 -0.85 -12.39
C ILE A 118 29.15 -1.16 -12.79
#